data_AF-A0A0F9IJT1-F1
#
_entry.id   AF-A0A0F9IJT1-F1
#
_cell.length_a   1.000
_cell.length_b   1.000
_cell.length_c   1.000
_cell.angle_alpha   90.00
_cell.angle_beta   90.00
_cell.angle_gamma   90.00
#
_symmetry.space_group_name_H-M   'P 1'
#
loop_
_entity.id
_entity.type
_entity.pdbx_description
1 polymer ?
#
loop_
_entity_poly.entity_id
_entity_poly.type
_entity_poly.pdbx_seq_one_letter_code
_entity_poly.pdbx_strand_id
1 'polypeptide(L)'
;MNKYKEDLESMVWQFGYRGTKGGRLMISTGGLSALEEAFSAIGWEDPHYVDDPSMECDVEGCHDWRSPQIHWDGVYSLICDSHFRDYCDKKPRPPMKQTAIDREASRDPVTRRLP
;
A
#
# COMPACT_ATOMS: atom_id res chain seq x y z
N MET A 1 13.72 -15.75 22.15
CA MET A 1 12.63 -14.86 21.68
C MET A 1 13.27 -13.54 21.33
N ASN A 2 13.28 -13.16 20.05
CA ASN A 2 14.10 -12.05 19.56
C ASN A 2 13.47 -10.72 20.01
N LYS A 3 14.13 -10.01 20.94
CA LYS A 3 13.61 -8.80 21.60
C LYS A 3 13.29 -7.66 20.60
N TYR A 4 13.88 -7.73 19.41
CA TYR A 4 13.80 -6.70 18.37
C TYR A 4 12.95 -7.10 17.16
N LYS A 5 12.13 -8.16 17.28
CA LYS A 5 11.35 -8.66 16.14
C LYS A 5 10.43 -7.58 15.55
N GLU A 6 9.74 -6.85 16.42
CA GLU A 6 8.82 -5.77 16.04
C GLU A 6 9.56 -4.58 15.41
N ASP A 7 10.72 -4.20 15.96
CA ASP A 7 11.55 -3.13 15.41
C ASP A 7 12.08 -3.47 14.02
N LEU A 8 12.52 -4.73 13.82
CA LEU A 8 12.98 -5.24 12.52
C LEU A 8 11.84 -5.30 11.52
N GLU A 9 10.66 -5.76 11.94
CA GLU A 9 9.47 -5.77 11.08
C GLU A 9 9.08 -4.35 10.64
N SER A 10 9.05 -3.39 11.58
CA SER A 10 8.81 -1.97 11.29
C SER A 10 9.82 -1.41 10.28
N MET A 11 11.10 -1.73 10.46
CA MET A 11 12.16 -1.35 9.52
C MET A 11 11.95 -1.95 8.13
N VAL A 12 11.57 -3.24 8.04
CA VAL A 12 11.27 -3.90 6.76
C VAL A 12 10.08 -3.23 6.07
N TRP A 13 9.01 -2.89 6.79
CA TRP A 13 7.86 -2.16 6.23
C TRP A 13 8.22 -0.78 5.66
N GLN A 14 9.23 -0.14 6.23
CA GLN A 14 9.69 1.19 5.84
C GLN A 14 10.67 1.16 4.66
N PHE A 15 11.62 0.21 4.64
CA PHE A 15 12.73 0.20 3.69
C PHE A 15 12.74 -0.95 2.70
N GLY A 16 11.87 -1.95 2.88
CA GLY A 16 11.72 -3.06 1.97
C GLY A 16 11.21 -2.63 0.59
N TYR A 17 11.64 -3.34 -0.45
CA TYR A 17 11.26 -3.05 -1.82
C TYR A 17 9.85 -3.55 -2.09
N ARG A 18 8.91 -2.61 -2.19
CA ARG A 18 7.52 -2.90 -2.55
C ARG A 18 7.42 -3.25 -4.03
N GLY A 19 6.63 -4.27 -4.33
CA GLY A 19 6.22 -4.56 -5.69
C GLY A 19 5.03 -5.50 -5.74
N THR A 20 4.67 -5.91 -6.95
CA THR A 20 3.51 -6.77 -7.20
C THR A 20 3.94 -7.94 -8.07
N LYS A 21 3.64 -9.17 -7.65
CA LYS A 21 3.98 -10.40 -8.39
C LYS A 21 2.76 -11.31 -8.47
N GLY A 22 2.31 -11.60 -9.70
CA GLY A 22 1.11 -12.41 -9.92
C GLY A 22 -0.17 -11.81 -9.33
N GLY A 23 -0.29 -10.48 -9.30
CA GLY A 23 -1.42 -9.77 -8.70
C GLY A 23 -1.43 -9.75 -7.16
N ARG A 24 -0.34 -10.18 -6.52
CA ARG A 24 -0.18 -10.11 -5.06
C ARG A 24 0.87 -9.07 -4.68
N LEU A 25 0.55 -8.25 -3.69
CA LEU A 25 1.50 -7.32 -3.09
C LEU A 25 2.63 -8.11 -2.44
N MET A 26 3.85 -7.61 -2.57
CA MET A 26 5.02 -8.23 -1.96
C MET A 26 6.05 -7.18 -1.54
N ILE A 27 6.85 -7.56 -0.54
CA ILE A 27 8.04 -6.83 -0.09
C ILE A 27 9.24 -7.74 -0.31
N SER A 28 10.26 -7.23 -0.99
CA SER A 28 11.52 -7.93 -1.22
C SER A 28 12.67 -7.25 -0.49
N THR A 29 13.72 -8.01 -0.21
CA THR A 29 14.98 -7.49 0.31
C THR A 29 15.72 -6.66 -0.74
N GLY A 30 15.44 -6.88 -2.03
CA GLY A 30 16.18 -6.27 -3.13
C GLY A 30 17.67 -6.64 -3.17
N GLY A 31 18.08 -7.70 -2.46
CA GLY A 31 19.48 -8.11 -2.33
C GLY A 31 20.31 -7.23 -1.37
N LEU A 32 19.66 -6.45 -0.49
CA LEU A 32 20.34 -5.68 0.53
C LEU A 32 20.60 -6.55 1.77
N SER A 33 21.87 -6.76 2.11
CA SER A 33 22.26 -7.67 3.21
C SER A 33 21.57 -7.36 4.54
N ALA A 34 21.37 -6.09 4.88
CA ALA A 34 20.67 -5.69 6.10
C ALA A 34 19.18 -6.13 6.10
N LEU A 35 18.51 -6.11 4.94
CA LEU A 35 17.14 -6.58 4.81
C LEU A 35 17.07 -8.11 4.78
N GLU A 36 18.04 -8.79 4.15
CA GLU A 36 18.15 -10.25 4.16
C GLU A 36 18.33 -10.80 5.59
N GLU A 37 19.20 -10.16 6.38
CA GLU A 37 19.38 -10.49 7.80
C GLU A 37 18.11 -10.22 8.61
N ALA A 38 17.41 -9.11 8.33
CA ALA A 38 16.15 -8.79 8.98
C ALA A 38 15.05 -9.81 8.66
N PHE A 39 14.87 -10.19 7.39
CA PHE A 39 13.91 -11.21 6.94
C PHE A 39 14.18 -12.54 7.64
N SER A 40 15.44 -12.99 7.65
CA SER A 40 15.86 -14.20 8.34
C SER A 40 15.54 -14.14 9.85
N ALA A 41 15.83 -13.01 10.50
CA ALA A 41 15.61 -12.82 11.93
C ALA A 41 14.12 -12.78 12.33
N ILE A 42 13.23 -12.29 11.47
CA ILE A 42 11.78 -12.25 11.71
C ILE A 42 11.04 -13.49 11.17
N GLY A 43 11.71 -14.31 10.36
CA GLY A 43 11.18 -15.54 9.78
C GLY A 43 10.36 -15.32 8.51
N TRP A 44 10.72 -14.31 7.71
CA TRP A 44 10.08 -14.04 6.42
C TRP A 44 10.90 -14.63 5.26
N GLU A 45 10.19 -15.12 4.24
CA GLU A 45 10.79 -15.49 2.96
C GLU A 45 10.90 -14.26 2.04
N ASP A 46 11.82 -14.29 1.07
CA ASP A 46 11.96 -13.27 0.03
C ASP A 46 11.42 -13.79 -1.32
N PRO A 47 10.40 -13.17 -1.92
CA PRO A 47 9.65 -12.03 -1.41
C PRO A 47 8.62 -12.43 -0.35
N HIS A 48 8.37 -11.55 0.61
CA HIS A 48 7.28 -11.69 1.57
C HIS A 48 5.99 -11.16 0.95
N TYR A 49 4.96 -12.01 0.84
CA TYR A 49 3.67 -11.60 0.30
C TYR A 49 2.81 -10.91 1.38
N VAL A 50 2.17 -9.81 0.99
CA VAL A 50 1.28 -9.04 1.85
C VAL A 50 -0.16 -9.37 1.51
N ASP A 51 -0.85 -10.01 2.46
CA ASP A 51 -2.24 -10.45 2.29
C ASP A 51 -3.27 -9.43 2.85
N ASP A 52 -2.86 -8.17 3.04
CA ASP A 52 -3.76 -7.07 3.44
C ASP A 52 -4.29 -6.30 2.21
N PRO A 53 -5.55 -6.51 1.80
CA PRO A 53 -6.14 -5.80 0.66
C PRO A 53 -6.31 -4.31 0.92
N SER A 54 -6.24 -3.85 2.17
CA SER A 54 -6.29 -2.43 2.49
C SER A 54 -5.08 -1.66 1.93
N MET A 55 -3.96 -2.35 1.66
CA MET A 55 -2.74 -1.77 1.11
C MET A 55 -2.77 -1.61 -0.42
N GLU A 56 -3.77 -2.17 -1.09
CA GLU A 56 -3.93 -2.05 -2.53
C GLU A 56 -4.50 -0.68 -2.94
N CYS A 57 -4.26 -0.32 -4.20
CA CYS A 57 -4.89 0.80 -4.89
C CYS A 57 -6.42 0.70 -4.80
N ASP A 58 -7.07 1.85 -4.60
CA ASP A 58 -8.54 1.93 -4.53
C ASP A 58 -9.25 1.75 -5.88
N VAL A 59 -8.54 1.76 -7.01
CA VAL A 59 -9.16 1.59 -8.34
C VAL A 59 -9.65 0.16 -8.50
N GLU A 60 -10.86 -0.01 -9.02
CA GLU A 60 -11.46 -1.32 -9.24
C GLU A 60 -10.58 -2.18 -10.18
N GLY A 61 -10.33 -3.42 -9.80
CA GLY A 61 -9.46 -4.35 -10.55
C GLY A 61 -7.95 -4.07 -10.45
N CYS A 62 -7.53 -3.04 -9.72
CA CYS A 62 -6.11 -2.77 -9.48
C CYS A 62 -5.61 -3.47 -8.22
N HIS A 63 -4.50 -4.21 -8.34
CA HIS A 63 -3.85 -4.94 -7.25
C HIS A 63 -2.42 -4.44 -6.97
N ASP A 64 -2.16 -3.18 -7.31
CA ASP A 64 -0.87 -2.56 -7.06
C ASP A 64 -0.87 -1.78 -5.75
N TRP A 65 0.31 -1.45 -5.23
CA TRP A 65 0.45 -0.71 -3.97
C TRP A 65 -0.24 0.64 -4.04
N ARG A 66 -1.02 0.98 -3.01
CA ARG A 66 -1.48 2.36 -2.84
C ARG A 66 -0.30 3.28 -2.54
N SER A 67 -0.28 4.43 -3.21
CA SER A 67 0.62 5.56 -2.98
C SER A 67 -0.12 6.64 -2.16
N PRO A 68 0.50 7.79 -1.80
CA PRO A 68 -0.10 8.71 -0.84
C PRO A 68 -1.45 9.27 -1.34
N GLN A 69 -2.25 9.75 -0.39
CA GLN A 69 -3.62 10.22 -0.62
C GLN A 69 -3.66 11.36 -1.62
N ILE A 70 -4.59 11.28 -2.57
CA ILE A 70 -4.91 12.36 -3.49
C ILE A 70 -6.39 12.73 -3.45
N HIS A 71 -6.70 13.92 -3.97
CA HIS A 71 -8.07 14.37 -4.21
C HIS A 71 -8.42 14.27 -5.70
N TRP A 72 -9.12 13.22 -6.10
CA TRP A 72 -9.61 13.06 -7.47
C TRP A 72 -11.11 13.37 -7.50
N ASP A 73 -11.50 14.42 -8.21
CA ASP A 73 -12.89 14.89 -8.33
C ASP A 73 -13.57 15.10 -6.96
N GLY A 74 -12.84 15.71 -6.01
CA GLY A 74 -13.36 16.06 -4.69
C GLY A 74 -13.40 14.91 -3.67
N VAL A 75 -12.97 13.70 -4.04
CA VAL A 75 -12.93 12.54 -3.14
C VAL A 75 -11.49 12.14 -2.84
N TYR A 76 -11.21 11.83 -1.57
CA TYR A 76 -9.93 11.24 -1.20
C TYR A 76 -9.78 9.83 -1.74
N SER A 77 -8.71 9.59 -2.49
CA SER A 77 -8.36 8.30 -3.06
C SER A 77 -6.91 7.95 -2.74
N LEU A 78 -6.66 6.69 -2.42
CA LEU A 78 -5.37 6.04 -2.21
C LEU A 78 -5.08 5.20 -3.45
N ILE A 79 -4.25 5.73 -4.36
CA ILE A 79 -4.03 5.12 -5.67
C ILE A 79 -2.56 4.84 -5.94
N CYS A 80 -2.25 3.85 -6.79
CA CYS A 80 -0.88 3.55 -7.18
C CYS A 80 -0.28 4.64 -8.09
N ASP A 81 1.03 4.61 -8.28
CA ASP A 81 1.75 5.61 -9.09
C ASP A 81 1.29 5.65 -10.56
N SER A 82 0.81 4.52 -11.11
CA SER A 82 0.24 4.50 -12.45
C SER A 82 -1.03 5.34 -12.53
N HIS A 83 -1.98 5.12 -11.62
CA HIS A 83 -3.22 5.89 -11.57
C HIS A 83 -2.97 7.33 -11.10
N PHE A 84 -1.94 7.59 -10.30
CA PHE A 84 -1.51 8.95 -9.98
C PHE A 84 -1.08 9.73 -11.23
N ARG A 85 -0.35 9.07 -12.15
CA ARG A 85 -0.03 9.68 -13.45
C ARG A 85 -1.29 9.95 -14.26
N ASP A 86 -2.25 9.04 -14.28
CA ASP A 86 -3.55 9.27 -14.94
C ASP A 86 -4.29 10.50 -14.38
N TYR A 87 -4.24 10.69 -13.06
CA TYR A 87 -4.75 11.89 -12.40
C TYR A 87 -3.99 13.16 -12.84
N CYS A 88 -2.66 13.14 -12.83
CA CYS A 88 -1.83 14.26 -13.30
C CYS A 88 -2.09 14.62 -14.77
N ASP A 89 -2.36 13.61 -15.60
CA ASP A 89 -2.73 13.74 -17.00
C ASP A 89 -4.19 14.19 -17.21
N LYS A 90 -4.94 14.44 -16.12
CA LYS A 90 -6.34 14.86 -16.11
C LYS A 90 -7.28 13.87 -16.83
N LYS A 91 -6.97 12.58 -16.75
CA LYS A 91 -7.88 11.55 -17.26
C LYS A 91 -9.15 11.48 -16.40
N PRO A 92 -10.27 10.99 -16.95
CA PRO A 92 -11.46 10.75 -16.15
C PRO A 92 -11.16 9.80 -14.99
N ARG A 93 -11.78 10.03 -13.84
CA ARG A 93 -11.64 9.14 -12.69
C ARG A 93 -12.18 7.74 -13.03
N PRO A 94 -11.40 6.67 -12.81
CA PRO A 94 -11.86 5.31 -13.02
C PRO A 94 -12.86 4.86 -11.94
N PRO A 95 -13.58 3.75 -12.15
CA PRO A 95 -14.35 3.10 -11.09
C PRO A 95 -13.47 2.77 -9.88
N MET A 96 -14.01 2.99 -8.68
CA MET A 96 -13.31 2.74 -7.42
C MET A 96 -13.91 1.53 -6.71
N LYS A 97 -13.08 0.80 -5.98
CA LYS A 97 -13.51 -0.29 -5.07
C LYS A 97 -14.54 0.23 -4.08
N GLN A 98 -15.54 -0.60 -3.77
CA GLN A 98 -16.60 -0.24 -2.80
C GLN A 98 -16.03 0.13 -1.43
N THR A 99 -15.00 -0.57 -0.97
CA THR A 99 -14.32 -0.27 0.30
C THR A 99 -13.72 1.14 0.35
N ALA A 100 -13.27 1.69 -0.78
CA ALA A 100 -12.76 3.06 -0.86
C ALA A 100 -13.89 4.09 -0.79
N ILE A 101 -15.03 3.78 -1.42
CA ILE A 101 -16.24 4.60 -1.39
C ILE A 101 -16.78 4.66 0.05
N ASP A 102 -16.92 3.51 0.70
CA ASP A 102 -17.41 3.40 2.08
C ASP A 102 -16.48 4.14 3.05
N ARG A 103 -15.15 4.03 2.84
CA ARG A 103 -14.15 4.75 3.64
C ARG A 103 -14.31 6.26 3.53
N GLU A 104 -14.48 6.81 2.31
CA GLU A 104 -14.72 8.25 2.18
C GLU A 104 -16.07 8.67 2.79
N ALA A 105 -17.12 7.87 2.60
CA ALA A 105 -18.43 8.15 3.18
C ALA A 105 -18.42 8.16 4.71
N SER A 106 -17.53 7.39 5.33
CA SER A 106 -17.35 7.34 6.79
C SER A 106 -16.62 8.56 7.38
N ARG A 107 -16.04 9.41 6.53
CA ARG A 107 -15.24 10.55 6.96
C ARG A 107 -16.10 11.60 7.65
N ASP A 108 -15.62 12.11 8.77
CA ASP A 108 -16.26 13.22 9.47
C ASP A 108 -16.39 14.44 8.53
N PRO A 109 -17.61 14.98 8.34
CA PRO A 109 -17.84 16.07 7.38
C PRO A 109 -17.21 17.41 7.82
N VAL A 110 -16.92 17.59 9.10
CA VAL A 110 -16.32 18.79 9.69
C VAL A 110 -14.80 18.66 9.74
N THR A 111 -14.30 17.58 10.34
CA THR A 111 -12.86 17.41 10.58
C THR A 111 -12.13 16.76 9.42
N ARG A 112 -12.88 16.14 8.48
CA ARG A 112 -12.35 15.36 7.36
C ARG A 112 -11.45 14.20 7.82
N ARG A 113 -11.62 13.71 9.05
CA ARG A 113 -10.89 12.56 9.61
C ARG A 113 -11.68 11.26 9.41
N LEU A 114 -10.95 10.16 9.24
CA LEU A 114 -11.55 8.83 9.32
C LEU A 114 -11.85 8.51 10.80
N PRO A 115 -12.89 7.70 11.09
CA PRO A 115 -13.24 7.28 12.44
C PRO A 115 -12.13 6.48 13.13
#